data_AF-A0A3E4TWL8-F1
#
_entry.id   AF-A0A3E4TWL8-F1
#
_cell.length_a   1.000
_cell.length_b   1.000
_cell.length_c   1.000
_cell.angle_alpha   90.00
_cell.angle_beta   90.00
_cell.angle_gamma   90.00
#
_symmetry.space_group_name_H-M   'P 1'
#
loop_
_entity.id
_entity.type
_entity.pdbx_description
1 polymer ?
#
loop_
_entity_poly.entity_id
_entity_poly.type
_entity_poly.pdbx_seq_one_letter_code
_entity_poly.pdbx_strand_id
1 'polypeptide(L)'
;MGKTGIITTENKNSEVYHDVIILFKIYRSVSWRMQVQIGQVKHRFQKEYGTDVDEFLESIYQAGMDINSDEANIRSRVEAIESSNKFLKLIDESVDLMRQYHPQGEKYYWVLYYTYMSAYKPMNITEIISKLDPHLSQGIRINRSTYFRWRESALRAVEGILWGYEEESRNLLEHFRDTWVMEE
;
A
#
# COMPACT_ATOMS: atom_id res chain seq x y z
N MET A 1 4.80 0.16 -27.27
CA MET A 1 5.46 1.40 -26.84
C MET A 1 5.16 1.61 -25.36
N GLY A 2 6.13 1.28 -24.51
CA GLY A 2 5.99 1.34 -23.05
C GLY A 2 5.99 2.78 -22.57
N LYS A 3 4.97 3.17 -21.80
CA LYS A 3 4.97 4.45 -21.11
C LYS A 3 5.90 4.34 -19.90
N THR A 4 7.12 4.83 -20.07
CA THR A 4 8.09 5.07 -19.00
C THR A 4 7.44 6.02 -18.00
N GLY A 5 7.18 5.53 -16.80
CA GLY A 5 6.57 6.29 -15.70
C GLY A 5 7.53 7.30 -15.11
N ILE A 6 7.84 8.35 -15.86
CA ILE A 6 8.41 9.57 -15.29
C ILE A 6 7.21 10.42 -14.86
N ILE A 7 6.94 10.43 -13.55
CA ILE A 7 6.01 11.38 -12.95
C ILE A 7 6.71 12.74 -13.03
N THR A 8 6.33 13.53 -14.04
CA THR A 8 6.80 14.91 -14.16
C THR A 8 6.14 15.71 -13.03
N THR A 9 6.98 16.29 -12.19
CA THR A 9 6.62 17.10 -11.03
C THR A 9 6.05 18.44 -11.48
N GLU A 10 4.79 18.46 -11.91
CA GLU A 10 4.02 19.70 -12.11
C GLU A 10 2.53 19.38 -12.18
N ASN A 11 1.98 18.87 -11.08
CA ASN A 11 0.54 18.91 -10.86
C ASN A 11 0.25 18.96 -9.36
N LYS A 12 0.40 20.15 -8.77
CA LYS A 12 -0.19 20.49 -7.46
C LYS A 12 -1.70 20.72 -7.62
N ASN A 13 -2.42 19.74 -8.15
CA ASN A 13 -3.84 19.62 -7.91
C ASN A 13 -3.99 18.72 -6.69
N SER A 14 -4.35 19.31 -5.56
CA SER A 14 -4.49 18.62 -4.26
C SER A 14 -5.62 17.57 -4.23
N GLU A 15 -6.32 17.34 -5.35
CA GLU A 15 -7.39 16.35 -5.49
C GLU A 15 -6.89 14.91 -5.70
N VAL A 16 -5.64 14.71 -6.11
CA VAL A 16 -5.05 13.35 -6.30
C VAL A 16 -4.38 12.84 -5.01
N TYR A 17 -4.13 13.74 -4.06
CA TYR A 17 -3.63 13.38 -2.73
C TYR A 17 -4.76 12.64 -2.00
N HIS A 18 -4.47 11.45 -1.48
CA HIS A 18 -5.40 10.56 -0.77
C HIS A 18 -6.39 9.73 -1.62
N ASP A 19 -6.26 9.66 -2.95
CA ASP A 19 -7.10 8.76 -3.76
C ASP A 19 -6.80 7.27 -3.50
N VAL A 20 -7.57 6.68 -2.57
CA VAL A 20 -7.50 5.27 -2.19
C VAL A 20 -7.85 4.33 -3.36
N ILE A 21 -8.69 4.77 -4.31
CA ILE A 21 -9.06 3.95 -5.47
C ILE A 21 -7.84 3.78 -6.38
N ILE A 22 -7.10 4.86 -6.66
CA ILE A 22 -5.87 4.80 -7.46
C ILE A 22 -4.83 3.93 -6.75
N LEU A 23 -4.66 4.13 -5.43
CA LEU A 23 -3.72 3.36 -4.61
C LEU A 23 -3.95 1.84 -4.75
N PHE A 24 -5.20 1.39 -4.56
CA PHE A 24 -5.56 -0.02 -4.69
C PHE A 24 -5.49 -0.53 -6.14
N LYS A 25 -5.74 0.31 -7.15
CA LYS A 25 -5.57 -0.06 -8.57
C LYS A 25 -4.12 -0.38 -8.93
N ILE A 26 -3.15 0.35 -8.36
CA ILE A 26 -1.73 0.13 -8.63
C ILE A 26 -1.07 -0.89 -7.71
N TYR A 27 -1.70 -1.24 -6.58
CA TYR A 27 -1.19 -2.15 -5.55
C TYR A 27 -0.47 -3.37 -6.14
N ARG A 28 -1.14 -4.21 -6.95
CA ARG A 28 -0.51 -5.41 -7.54
C ARG A 28 0.73 -5.12 -8.36
N SER A 29 0.70 -4.06 -9.16
CA SER A 29 1.83 -3.68 -10.02
C SER A 29 3.02 -3.25 -9.17
N VAL A 30 2.76 -2.51 -8.09
CA VAL A 30 3.79 -2.06 -7.15
C VAL A 30 4.33 -3.27 -6.38
N SER A 31 3.47 -4.12 -5.82
CA SER A 31 3.88 -5.34 -5.12
C SER A 31 4.73 -6.26 -6.00
N TRP A 32 4.35 -6.49 -7.26
CA TRP A 32 5.16 -7.24 -8.22
C TRP A 32 6.52 -6.58 -8.47
N ARG A 33 6.53 -5.27 -8.78
CA ARG A 33 7.77 -4.53 -9.03
C ARG A 33 8.71 -4.60 -7.84
N MET A 34 8.15 -4.50 -6.63
CA MET A 34 8.89 -4.62 -5.38
C MET A 34 9.55 -5.98 -5.23
N GLN A 35 8.83 -7.08 -5.49
CA GLN A 35 9.41 -8.43 -5.45
C GLN A 35 10.54 -8.59 -6.47
N VAL A 36 10.38 -8.05 -7.69
CA VAL A 36 11.43 -8.06 -8.70
C VAL A 36 12.66 -7.25 -8.26
N GLN A 37 12.45 -6.05 -7.70
CA GLN A 37 13.55 -5.20 -7.24
C GLN A 37 14.33 -5.83 -6.09
N ILE A 38 13.64 -6.44 -5.12
CA ILE A 38 14.27 -7.21 -4.04
C ILE A 38 15.08 -8.37 -4.61
N GLY A 39 14.52 -9.15 -5.53
CA GLY A 39 15.24 -10.25 -6.19
C GLY A 39 16.48 -9.78 -6.97
N GLN A 40 16.41 -8.63 -7.65
CA GLN A 40 17.56 -8.04 -8.35
C GLN A 40 18.67 -7.60 -7.40
N VAL A 41 18.31 -7.02 -6.25
CA VAL A 41 19.29 -6.67 -5.21
C VAL A 41 19.95 -7.94 -4.70
N LYS A 42 19.18 -8.94 -4.27
CA LYS A 42 19.72 -10.23 -3.79
C LYS A 42 20.66 -10.89 -4.81
N HIS A 43 20.26 -10.94 -6.08
CA HIS A 43 21.09 -11.51 -7.14
C HIS A 43 22.39 -10.73 -7.37
N ARG A 44 22.36 -9.38 -7.31
CA ARG A 44 23.56 -8.55 -7.47
C ARG A 44 24.55 -8.80 -6.34
N PHE A 45 24.06 -8.84 -5.09
CA PHE A 45 24.88 -9.13 -3.92
C PHE A 45 25.53 -10.51 -4.01
N GLN A 46 24.76 -11.55 -4.34
CA GLN A 46 25.30 -12.90 -4.54
C GLN A 46 26.38 -12.94 -5.63
N LYS A 47 26.23 -12.18 -6.71
CA LYS A 47 27.20 -12.13 -7.81
C LYS A 47 28.48 -11.37 -7.43
N GLU A 48 28.34 -10.28 -6.69
CA GLU A 48 29.43 -9.34 -6.38
C GLU A 48 30.24 -9.79 -5.16
N TYR A 49 29.58 -10.40 -4.17
CA TYR A 49 30.18 -10.77 -2.89
C TYR A 49 30.14 -12.28 -2.61
N GLY A 50 29.47 -13.08 -3.44
CA GLY A 50 29.40 -14.54 -3.27
C GLY A 50 28.51 -15.01 -2.11
N THR A 51 27.80 -14.11 -1.45
CA THR A 51 27.00 -14.34 -0.25
C THR A 51 25.64 -13.64 -0.37
N ASP A 52 24.64 -14.10 0.39
CA ASP A 52 23.33 -13.45 0.43
C ASP A 52 23.43 -12.08 1.12
N VAL A 53 22.45 -11.21 0.88
CA VAL A 53 22.41 -9.87 1.49
C VAL A 53 22.48 -9.95 3.02
N ASP A 54 21.77 -10.90 3.62
CA ASP A 54 21.69 -11.02 5.07
C ASP A 54 23.05 -11.44 5.67
N GLU A 55 23.70 -12.43 5.07
CA GLU A 55 25.06 -12.88 5.46
C GLU A 55 26.14 -11.81 5.19
N PHE A 56 26.01 -11.07 4.09
CA PHE A 56 26.90 -9.96 3.77
C PHE A 56 26.84 -8.87 4.83
N LEU A 57 25.63 -8.44 5.22
CA LEU A 57 25.44 -7.42 6.25
C LEU A 57 25.98 -7.88 7.61
N GLU A 58 25.77 -9.15 7.97
CA GLU A 58 26.37 -9.75 9.18
C GLU A 58 27.91 -9.68 9.11
N SER A 59 28.51 -10.03 7.97
CA SER A 59 29.96 -10.02 7.77
C SER A 59 30.58 -8.61 7.88
N ILE A 60 29.90 -7.59 7.34
CA ILE A 60 30.34 -6.19 7.45
C ILE A 60 30.25 -5.70 8.89
N TYR A 61 29.16 -6.04 9.58
CA TYR A 61 28.96 -5.68 10.98
C TYR A 61 30.05 -6.30 11.87
N GLN A 62 30.39 -7.58 11.65
CA GLN A 62 31.49 -8.25 12.37
C GLN A 62 32.88 -7.71 12.00
N ALA A 63 33.07 -7.28 10.75
CA ALA A 63 34.34 -6.73 10.28
C ALA A 63 34.56 -5.25 10.65
N GLY A 64 33.53 -4.55 11.15
CA GLY A 64 33.60 -3.12 11.46
C GLY A 64 33.92 -2.23 10.24
N MET A 65 33.60 -2.69 9.03
CA MET A 65 33.93 -1.98 7.79
C MET A 65 32.88 -0.92 7.44
N ASP A 66 33.37 0.28 7.13
CA ASP A 66 32.54 1.39 6.65
C ASP A 66 32.29 1.21 5.15
N ILE A 67 31.04 0.93 4.81
CA ILE A 67 30.59 0.80 3.42
C ILE A 67 30.55 2.24 2.90
N ASN A 68 31.45 2.64 1.99
CA ASN A 68 31.48 4.04 1.53
C ASN A 68 31.95 4.24 0.08
N SER A 69 32.44 3.22 -0.64
CA SER A 69 33.15 3.44 -1.92
C SER A 69 32.39 3.11 -3.21
N ASP A 70 31.40 2.20 -3.22
CA ASP A 70 30.64 1.81 -4.44
C ASP A 70 29.12 2.08 -4.33
N GLU A 71 28.75 2.92 -3.36
CA GLU A 71 27.54 2.76 -2.56
C GLU A 71 26.30 3.53 -3.02
N ALA A 72 26.48 4.62 -3.78
CA ALA A 72 25.39 5.57 -4.04
C ALA A 72 24.21 4.98 -4.85
N ASN A 73 24.48 4.03 -5.76
CA ASN A 73 23.44 3.42 -6.60
C ASN A 73 22.69 2.29 -5.86
N ILE A 74 23.40 1.50 -5.04
CA ILE A 74 22.76 0.45 -4.24
C ILE A 74 21.95 1.09 -3.12
N ARG A 75 22.51 2.06 -2.41
CA ARG A 75 21.86 2.76 -1.29
C ARG A 75 20.57 3.44 -1.72
N SER A 76 20.59 4.24 -2.78
CA SER A 76 19.38 4.92 -3.29
C SER A 76 18.30 3.93 -3.75
N ARG A 77 18.69 2.78 -4.33
CA ARG A 77 17.75 1.71 -4.68
C ARG A 77 17.17 1.01 -3.45
N VAL A 78 17.99 0.76 -2.42
CA VAL A 78 17.56 0.17 -1.15
C VAL A 78 16.61 1.11 -0.42
N GLU A 79 16.92 2.40 -0.33
CA GLU A 79 16.05 3.42 0.28
C GLU A 79 14.70 3.53 -0.44
N ALA A 80 14.69 3.50 -1.79
CA ALA A 80 13.46 3.51 -2.57
C ALA A 80 12.61 2.23 -2.37
N ILE A 81 13.26 1.07 -2.25
CA ILE A 81 12.62 -0.20 -1.92
C ILE A 81 12.02 -0.13 -0.50
N GLU A 82 12.79 0.35 0.46
CA GLU A 82 12.35 0.48 1.85
C GLU A 82 11.12 1.39 1.98
N SER A 83 11.16 2.57 1.35
CA SER A 83 10.04 3.51 1.32
C SER A 83 8.79 2.89 0.69
N SER A 84 8.93 2.24 -0.47
CA SER A 84 7.81 1.57 -1.15
C SER A 84 7.25 0.41 -0.34
N ASN A 85 8.09 -0.32 0.40
CA ASN A 85 7.68 -1.42 1.27
C ASN A 85 6.88 -0.90 2.48
N LYS A 86 7.33 0.20 3.10
CA LYS A 86 6.57 0.86 4.19
C LYS A 86 5.15 1.24 3.74
N PHE A 87 5.00 1.77 2.52
CA PHE A 87 3.67 2.08 1.98
C PHE A 87 2.80 0.85 1.74
N LEU A 88 3.35 -0.25 1.21
CA LEU A 88 2.59 -1.49 1.04
C LEU A 88 2.14 -2.06 2.40
N LYS A 89 3.03 -2.05 3.41
CA LYS A 89 2.69 -2.46 4.78
C LYS A 89 1.57 -1.61 5.38
N LEU A 90 1.62 -0.29 5.20
CA LEU A 90 0.57 0.62 5.68
C LEU A 90 -0.80 0.26 5.09
N ILE A 91 -0.84 -0.08 3.79
CA ILE A 91 -2.09 -0.52 3.14
C ILE A 91 -2.56 -1.84 3.75
N ASP A 92 -1.67 -2.82 3.88
CA ASP A 92 -1.98 -4.14 4.43
C ASP A 92 -2.50 -4.02 5.88
N GLU A 93 -1.82 -3.25 6.72
CA GLU A 93 -2.21 -2.95 8.10
C GLU A 93 -3.57 -2.25 8.18
N SER A 94 -3.82 -1.27 7.29
CA SER A 94 -5.11 -0.57 7.26
C SER A 94 -6.27 -1.48 6.87
N VAL A 95 -6.03 -2.39 5.92
CA VAL A 95 -7.00 -3.42 5.51
C VAL A 95 -7.24 -4.42 6.64
N ASP A 96 -6.21 -4.81 7.38
CA ASP A 96 -6.31 -5.73 8.51
C ASP A 96 -7.04 -5.09 9.69
N LEU A 97 -6.78 -3.81 10.00
CA LEU A 97 -7.53 -3.05 11.00
C LEU A 97 -9.01 -2.95 10.63
N MET A 98 -9.31 -2.62 9.36
CA MET A 98 -10.69 -2.63 8.87
C MET A 98 -11.32 -4.02 9.04
N ARG A 99 -10.60 -5.08 8.70
CA ARG A 99 -11.11 -6.46 8.81
C ARG A 99 -11.47 -6.82 10.24
N GLN A 100 -10.63 -6.46 11.20
CA GLN A 100 -10.77 -6.83 12.61
C GLN A 100 -11.86 -6.03 13.33
N TYR A 101 -11.93 -4.71 13.08
CA TYR A 101 -12.70 -3.81 13.93
C TYR A 101 -13.97 -3.24 13.27
N HIS A 102 -14.06 -3.25 11.93
CA HIS A 102 -15.26 -2.74 11.26
C HIS A 102 -16.43 -3.74 11.36
N PRO A 103 -17.69 -3.32 11.61
CA PRO A 103 -18.84 -4.23 11.69
C PRO A 103 -19.10 -5.09 10.44
N GLN A 104 -18.57 -4.65 9.30
CA GLN A 104 -18.63 -5.35 8.01
C GLN A 104 -17.22 -5.73 7.50
N GLY A 105 -16.24 -5.79 8.41
CA GLY A 105 -14.81 -5.93 8.11
C GLY A 105 -14.49 -7.15 7.27
N GLU A 106 -14.96 -8.33 7.66
CA GLU A 106 -14.72 -9.58 6.91
C GLU A 106 -15.22 -9.49 5.46
N LYS A 107 -16.43 -8.97 5.27
CA LYS A 107 -17.02 -8.78 3.94
C LYS A 107 -16.21 -7.78 3.10
N TYR A 108 -15.81 -6.65 3.69
CA TYR A 108 -15.04 -5.62 3.00
C TYR A 108 -13.64 -6.11 2.65
N TYR A 109 -13.00 -6.85 3.54
CA TYR A 109 -11.73 -7.52 3.30
C TYR A 109 -11.80 -8.39 2.04
N TRP A 110 -12.76 -9.30 1.94
CA TRP A 110 -12.85 -10.19 0.78
C TRP A 110 -13.11 -9.43 -0.53
N VAL A 111 -13.92 -8.37 -0.48
CA VAL A 111 -14.15 -7.50 -1.63
C VAL A 111 -12.86 -6.83 -2.09
N LEU A 112 -12.09 -6.22 -1.18
CA LEU A 112 -10.81 -5.59 -1.53
C LEU A 112 -9.77 -6.62 -1.96
N TYR A 113 -9.72 -7.76 -1.28
CA TYR A 113 -8.78 -8.84 -1.57
C TYR A 113 -8.93 -9.33 -3.01
N TYR A 114 -10.12 -9.80 -3.40
CA TYR A 114 -10.32 -10.30 -4.77
C TYR A 114 -10.28 -9.19 -5.81
N THR A 115 -10.67 -7.96 -5.46
CA THR A 115 -10.64 -6.85 -6.43
C THR A 115 -9.22 -6.35 -6.68
N TYR A 116 -8.38 -6.23 -5.66
CA TYR A 116 -7.13 -5.47 -5.71
C TYR A 116 -5.88 -6.21 -5.19
N MET A 117 -5.99 -7.10 -4.20
CA MET A 117 -4.80 -7.61 -3.50
C MET A 117 -4.40 -9.04 -3.89
N SER A 118 -5.35 -9.83 -4.41
CA SER A 118 -5.09 -11.20 -4.85
C SER A 118 -4.00 -11.25 -5.91
N ALA A 119 -3.07 -12.21 -5.82
CA ALA A 119 -2.01 -12.38 -6.83
C ALA A 119 -2.59 -12.53 -8.26
N TYR A 120 -3.71 -13.24 -8.37
CA TYR A 120 -4.46 -13.37 -9.61
C TYR A 120 -5.37 -12.14 -9.82
N LYS A 121 -5.26 -11.49 -10.99
CA LYS A 121 -6.17 -10.43 -11.41
C LYS A 121 -7.42 -11.04 -12.07
N PRO A 122 -8.62 -10.85 -11.50
CA PRO A 122 -9.87 -11.31 -12.10
C PRO A 122 -10.09 -10.72 -13.48
N MET A 123 -10.60 -11.55 -14.40
CA MET A 123 -10.87 -11.12 -15.78
C MET A 123 -12.08 -10.20 -15.84
N ASN A 124 -13.08 -10.45 -14.98
CA ASN A 124 -14.31 -9.67 -14.92
C ASN A 124 -14.94 -9.70 -13.52
N ILE A 125 -15.95 -8.85 -13.32
CA ILE A 125 -16.67 -8.72 -12.05
C ILE A 125 -17.45 -9.99 -11.69
N THR A 126 -17.97 -10.72 -12.67
CA THR A 126 -18.70 -11.97 -12.41
C THR A 126 -17.80 -13.00 -11.74
N GLU A 127 -16.54 -13.07 -12.14
CA GLU A 127 -15.53 -13.92 -11.52
C GLU A 127 -15.23 -13.48 -10.07
N ILE A 128 -15.15 -12.16 -9.82
CA ILE A 128 -14.98 -11.62 -8.46
C ILE A 128 -16.16 -12.05 -7.59
N ILE A 129 -17.39 -11.87 -8.07
CA ILE A 129 -18.61 -12.25 -7.36
C ILE A 129 -18.61 -13.76 -7.06
N SER A 130 -18.21 -14.60 -8.02
CA SER A 130 -18.11 -16.05 -7.81
C SER A 130 -17.09 -16.43 -6.73
N LYS A 131 -15.98 -15.69 -6.62
CA LYS A 131 -14.97 -15.89 -5.56
C LYS A 131 -15.41 -15.33 -4.21
N LEU A 132 -16.30 -14.34 -4.20
CA LEU A 132 -16.87 -13.78 -2.98
C LEU A 132 -17.94 -14.67 -2.35
N ASP A 133 -18.77 -15.32 -3.17
CA ASP A 133 -19.90 -16.17 -2.74
C ASP A 133 -19.61 -17.09 -1.54
N PRO A 134 -18.50 -17.86 -1.50
CA PRO A 134 -18.22 -18.75 -0.37
C PRO A 134 -17.92 -18.03 0.96
N HIS A 135 -17.55 -16.75 0.90
CA HIS A 135 -17.21 -15.95 2.10
C HIS A 135 -18.41 -15.17 2.64
N LEU A 136 -19.57 -15.29 2.01
CA LEU A 136 -20.81 -14.66 2.45
C LEU A 136 -21.61 -15.65 3.29
N SER A 137 -22.45 -15.11 4.18
CA SER A 137 -23.45 -15.90 4.88
C SER A 137 -24.31 -16.68 3.86
N GLN A 138 -24.52 -17.96 4.13
CA GLN A 138 -25.11 -18.89 3.16
C GLN A 138 -26.42 -18.37 2.57
N GLY A 139 -26.48 -18.25 1.23
CA GLY A 139 -27.69 -17.91 0.48
C GLY A 139 -27.77 -16.50 -0.10
N ILE A 140 -26.79 -15.62 0.17
CA ILE A 140 -26.79 -14.25 -0.40
C ILE A 140 -26.14 -14.25 -1.79
N ARG A 141 -26.95 -14.29 -2.85
CA ARG A 141 -26.46 -14.02 -4.21
C ARG A 141 -26.25 -12.53 -4.42
N ILE A 142 -25.01 -12.12 -4.69
CA ILE A 142 -24.65 -10.73 -4.97
C ILE A 142 -24.93 -10.37 -6.43
N ASN A 143 -25.53 -9.21 -6.68
CA ASN A 143 -25.60 -8.60 -8.00
C ASN A 143 -24.45 -7.57 -8.19
N ARG A 144 -24.19 -7.19 -9.45
CA ARG A 144 -23.10 -6.23 -9.79
C ARG A 144 -23.20 -4.91 -9.02
N SER A 145 -24.40 -4.35 -8.89
CA SER A 145 -24.62 -3.08 -8.19
C SER A 145 -24.28 -3.16 -6.70
N THR A 146 -24.65 -4.26 -6.04
CA THR A 146 -24.32 -4.55 -4.65
C THR A 146 -22.83 -4.69 -4.46
N TYR A 147 -22.14 -5.38 -5.38
CA TYR A 147 -20.68 -5.47 -5.38
C TYR A 147 -20.02 -4.09 -5.42
N PHE A 148 -20.42 -3.23 -6.37
CA PHE A 148 -19.84 -1.88 -6.48
C PHE A 148 -20.06 -1.07 -5.21
N ARG A 149 -21.27 -1.10 -4.64
CA ARG A 149 -21.57 -0.40 -3.39
C ARG A 149 -20.68 -0.88 -2.25
N TRP A 150 -20.50 -2.20 -2.10
CA TRP A 150 -19.61 -2.75 -1.07
C TRP A 150 -18.15 -2.39 -1.30
N ARG A 151 -17.70 -2.37 -2.55
CA ARG A 151 -16.34 -1.94 -2.88
C ARG A 151 -16.11 -0.49 -2.48
N GLU A 152 -17.02 0.41 -2.83
CA GLU A 152 -16.91 1.83 -2.44
C GLU A 152 -16.94 1.99 -0.91
N SER A 153 -17.83 1.27 -0.20
CA SER A 153 -17.84 1.32 1.26
C SER A 153 -16.57 0.77 1.90
N ALA A 154 -16.00 -0.30 1.35
CA ALA A 154 -14.75 -0.87 1.82
C ALA A 154 -13.57 0.11 1.61
N LEU A 155 -13.51 0.74 0.44
CA LEU A 155 -12.48 1.73 0.13
C LEU A 155 -12.57 2.93 1.07
N ARG A 156 -13.77 3.47 1.33
CA ARG A 156 -13.97 4.55 2.31
C ARG A 156 -13.56 4.17 3.74
N ALA A 157 -13.83 2.93 4.15
CA ALA A 157 -13.43 2.47 5.47
C ALA A 157 -11.89 2.44 5.61
N VAL A 158 -11.19 1.97 4.58
CA VAL A 158 -9.72 1.98 4.56
C VAL A 158 -9.16 3.40 4.41
N GLU A 159 -9.80 4.24 3.61
CA GLU A 159 -9.45 5.67 3.45
C GLU A 159 -9.49 6.39 4.80
N GLY A 160 -10.54 6.17 5.60
CA GLY A 160 -10.63 6.69 6.96
C GLY A 160 -9.56 6.14 7.90
N ILE A 161 -9.02 4.94 7.70
CA ILE A 161 -7.92 4.43 8.52
C ILE A 161 -6.58 5.03 8.09
N LEU A 162 -6.34 5.11 6.78
CA LEU A 162 -5.11 5.66 6.20
C LEU A 162 -4.97 7.15 6.48
N TRP A 163 -6.07 7.89 6.41
CA TRP A 163 -6.08 9.36 6.38
C TRP A 163 -6.96 10.01 7.44
N GLY A 164 -7.73 9.24 8.23
CA GLY A 164 -8.75 9.80 9.15
C GLY A 164 -8.23 10.67 10.28
N TYR A 165 -6.91 10.68 10.52
CA TYR A 165 -6.31 11.66 11.41
C TYR A 165 -6.20 13.06 10.79
N GLU A 166 -6.43 13.27 9.50
CA GLU A 166 -6.26 14.59 8.91
C GLU A 166 -7.49 15.49 9.11
N GLU A 167 -8.72 15.00 8.89
CA GLU A 167 -9.91 15.84 8.99
C GLU A 167 -10.27 16.17 10.45
N GLU A 168 -10.25 15.19 11.36
CA GLU A 168 -10.47 15.43 12.79
C GLU A 168 -9.35 16.28 13.40
N SER A 169 -8.07 16.03 13.07
CA SER A 169 -6.99 16.89 13.56
C SER A 169 -7.03 18.28 12.93
N ARG A 170 -7.45 18.42 11.67
CA ARG A 170 -7.63 19.73 11.02
C ARG A 170 -8.77 20.50 11.66
N ASN A 171 -9.91 19.85 11.92
CA ASN A 171 -11.03 20.44 12.65
C ASN A 171 -10.63 20.80 14.09
N LEU A 172 -9.84 19.96 14.75
CA LEU A 172 -9.28 20.24 16.07
C LEU A 172 -8.32 21.45 16.04
N LEU A 173 -7.43 21.53 15.04
CA LEU A 173 -6.50 22.65 14.85
C LEU A 173 -7.23 23.96 14.50
N GLU A 174 -8.29 23.89 13.69
CA GLU A 174 -9.15 25.04 13.38
C GLU A 174 -9.90 25.50 14.62
N HIS A 175 -10.44 24.56 15.42
CA HIS A 175 -11.06 24.87 16.70
C HIS A 175 -10.05 25.52 17.67
N PHE A 176 -8.82 25.02 17.77
CA PHE A 176 -7.78 25.64 18.59
C PHE A 176 -7.37 27.02 18.09
N ARG A 177 -7.25 27.22 16.77
CA ARG A 177 -6.96 28.53 16.16
C ARG A 177 -8.05 29.55 16.51
N ASP A 178 -9.32 29.15 16.39
CA ASP A 178 -10.45 30.05 16.58
C ASP A 178 -10.74 30.34 18.07
N THR A 179 -10.30 29.44 18.96
CA THR A 179 -10.47 29.57 20.42
C THR A 179 -9.24 30.19 21.10
N TRP A 180 -8.12 30.39 20.39
CA TRP A 180 -6.92 31.01 20.94
C TRP A 180 -7.10 32.53 21.07
N VAL A 181 -7.49 32.98 22.26
CA VAL A 181 -7.39 34.39 22.67
C VAL A 181 -6.09 34.56 23.45
N MET A 182 -5.22 35.45 22.98
CA MET A 182 -4.08 35.90 23.77
C MET A 182 -4.63 36.66 24.99
N GLU A 183 -4.51 36.07 26.18
CA GLU A 183 -4.67 36.84 27.42
C GLU A 183 -3.52 37.86 27.48
N GLU A 184 -3.85 39.15 27.33
CA GLU A 184 -2.95 40.29 27.56
C GLU A 184 -2.60 40.45 29.05
#